data_AF-A0A9D9LEZ3-F1
#
_entry.id   AF-A0A9D9LEZ3-F1
#
_cell.length_a   1.000
_cell.length_b   1.000
_cell.length_c   1.000
_cell.angle_alpha   90.00
_cell.angle_beta   90.00
_cell.angle_gamma   90.00
#
_symmetry.space_group_name_H-M   'P 1'
#
loop_
_entity.id
_entity.type
_entity.pdbx_description
1 polymer ?
#
loop_
_entity_poly.entity_id
_entity_poly.type
_entity_poly.pdbx_seq_one_letter_code
_entity_poly.pdbx_strand_id
1 'polypeptide(L)'
;MSDWWDDERERTLPIAVPHTDLSDAALRGVVESFVLREGTDYGERDVPHEAKVAQVIQQLERGEARIMFDPETQSVQIVIVQPGERRGHRAT
;
A
#
# COMPACT_ATOMS: atom_id res chain seq x y z
N MET A 1 -33.64 -27.13 10.73
CA MET A 1 -34.37 -25.99 11.32
C MET A 1 -33.40 -24.82 11.25
N SER A 2 -33.71 -23.92 10.32
CA SER A 2 -32.95 -22.79 9.76
C SER A 2 -31.49 -22.59 10.18
N ASP A 3 -30.64 -22.82 9.19
CA ASP A 3 -29.24 -22.48 9.02
C ASP A 3 -28.76 -21.27 9.84
N TRP A 4 -27.82 -21.59 10.73
CA TRP A 4 -26.98 -20.68 11.50
C TRP A 4 -25.74 -20.26 10.69
N TRP A 5 -25.88 -20.02 9.39
CA TRP A 5 -24.78 -19.61 8.51
C TRP A 5 -25.30 -18.59 7.49
N ASP A 6 -25.70 -17.42 7.97
CA ASP A 6 -26.02 -16.27 7.10
C ASP A 6 -25.62 -14.97 7.82
N ASP A 7 -24.47 -14.99 8.51
CA ASP A 7 -23.70 -13.78 8.86
C ASP A 7 -22.40 -13.80 8.04
N GLU A 8 -22.48 -14.23 6.77
CA GLU A 8 -21.46 -13.87 5.78
C GLU A 8 -21.75 -12.42 5.37
N ARG A 9 -21.49 -11.52 6.32
CA ARG A 9 -21.39 -10.08 6.12
C ARG A 9 -20.80 -9.84 4.74
N GLU A 10 -21.42 -8.96 3.95
CA GLU A 10 -20.85 -8.44 2.71
C GLU A 10 -19.54 -7.71 3.04
N ARG A 11 -18.46 -8.48 3.26
CA ARG A 11 -17.15 -7.96 3.63
C ARG A 11 -16.68 -7.12 2.47
N THR A 12 -16.63 -5.82 2.70
CA THR A 12 -16.27 -4.91 1.63
C THR A 12 -14.76 -4.92 1.52
N LEU A 13 -14.27 -5.59 0.47
CA LEU A 13 -12.84 -5.75 0.26
C LEU A 13 -12.16 -4.40 0.03
N PRO A 14 -10.91 -4.20 0.51
CA PRO A 14 -10.15 -3.00 0.20
C PRO A 14 -9.98 -2.79 -1.30
N ILE A 15 -10.16 -1.55 -1.73
CA ILE A 15 -10.16 -1.13 -3.13
C ILE A 15 -8.86 -0.38 -3.42
N ALA A 16 -8.21 -0.69 -4.54
CA ALA A 16 -7.03 0.05 -4.97
C ALA A 16 -7.43 1.46 -5.45
N VAL A 17 -6.77 2.48 -4.91
CA VAL A 17 -6.97 3.89 -5.28
C VAL A 17 -5.74 4.38 -6.03
N PRO A 18 -5.89 4.93 -7.25
CA PRO A 18 -4.78 5.59 -7.93
C PRO A 18 -4.24 6.74 -7.09
N HIS A 19 -2.91 6.86 -6.99
CA HIS A 19 -2.28 7.96 -6.26
C HIS A 19 -2.64 9.34 -6.86
N THR A 20 -2.96 9.38 -8.16
CA THR A 20 -3.39 10.57 -8.90
C THR A 20 -4.80 11.05 -8.54
N ASP A 21 -5.62 10.21 -7.91
CA ASP A 21 -6.99 10.56 -7.53
C ASP A 21 -7.04 11.25 -6.15
N LEU A 22 -5.92 11.25 -5.43
CA LEU A 22 -5.76 11.96 -4.16
C LEU A 22 -5.27 13.39 -4.41
N SER A 23 -5.72 14.32 -3.55
CA SER A 23 -5.08 15.64 -3.49
C SER A 23 -3.64 15.51 -3.00
N ASP A 24 -2.77 16.46 -3.37
CA ASP A 24 -1.37 16.46 -2.94
C ASP A 24 -1.22 16.33 -1.42
N ALA A 25 -2.08 17.03 -0.66
CA ALA A 25 -2.10 16.97 0.80
C ALA A 25 -2.50 15.58 1.33
N ALA A 26 -3.50 14.94 0.71
CA ALA A 26 -3.95 13.61 1.11
C ALA A 26 -2.92 12.54 0.77
N LEU A 27 -2.38 12.57 -0.46
CA LEU A 27 -1.31 11.67 -0.88
C LEU A 27 -0.11 11.78 0.06
N ARG A 28 0.32 13.02 0.33
CA ARG A 28 1.45 13.28 1.22
C ARG A 28 1.20 12.76 2.64
N GLY A 29 0.03 13.04 3.23
CA GLY A 29 -0.30 12.55 4.58
C GLY A 29 -0.33 11.02 4.67
N VAL A 30 -0.86 10.34 3.65
CA VAL A 30 -0.85 8.88 3.58
C VAL A 30 0.58 8.35 3.50
N VAL A 31 1.42 8.92 2.64
CA VAL A 31 2.83 8.52 2.50
C VAL A 31 3.64 8.79 3.77
N GLU A 32 3.50 9.95 4.39
CA GLU A 32 4.17 10.29 5.66
C GLU A 32 3.78 9.28 6.75
N SER A 33 2.49 8.96 6.86
CA SER A 33 2.00 7.96 7.83
C SER A 33 2.59 6.57 7.59
N PHE A 34 2.79 6.19 6.33
CA PHE A 34 3.42 4.94 5.95
C PHE A 34 4.91 4.92 6.32
N VAL A 35 5.65 5.98 5.96
CA VAL A 35 7.08 6.13 6.29
C VAL A 35 7.31 6.11 7.80
N LEU A 36 6.41 6.72 8.58
CA LEU A 36 6.48 6.74 10.06
C LEU A 36 6.19 5.38 10.70
N ARG A 37 5.26 4.59 10.14
CA ARG A 37 4.81 3.31 10.72
C ARG A 37 5.69 2.14 10.31
N GLU A 38 6.00 2.05 9.02
CA GLU A 38 6.72 0.90 8.45
C GLU A 38 8.23 1.05 8.59
N GLY A 39 8.70 2.24 9.00
CA GLY A 39 10.12 2.51 9.22
C GLY A 39 10.92 2.08 8.00
N THR A 40 10.58 2.59 6.81
CA THR A 40 11.25 2.25 5.56
C THR A 40 12.72 2.67 5.65
N ASP A 41 13.53 1.76 6.18
CA ASP A 41 14.95 1.87 6.42
C ASP A 41 15.68 1.38 5.18
N TYR A 42 15.51 2.13 4.09
CA TYR A 42 16.28 1.90 2.87
C TYR A 42 17.69 2.49 3.08
N GLY A 43 18.48 1.81 3.91
CA GLY A 43 19.91 2.01 4.14
C GLY A 43 20.27 2.68 5.47
N GLU A 44 21.34 2.20 6.11
CA GLU A 44 21.96 2.65 7.38
C GLU A 44 22.43 4.13 7.40
N ARG A 45 21.97 4.95 6.46
CA ARG A 45 22.21 6.39 6.43
C ARG A 45 20.92 7.10 6.84
N ASP A 46 21.04 8.11 7.69
CA ASP A 46 19.98 9.07 7.99
C ASP A 46 19.52 9.77 6.69
N VAL A 47 18.63 9.13 5.94
CA VAL A 47 17.96 9.74 4.80
C VAL A 47 16.88 10.66 5.38
N PRO A 48 16.86 11.96 5.03
CA PRO A 48 15.86 12.89 5.55
C PRO A 48 14.45 12.39 5.23
N HIS A 49 13.51 12.68 6.13
CA HIS A 49 12.12 12.22 6.03
C HIS A 49 11.48 12.54 4.66
N GLU A 50 11.72 13.75 4.14
CA GLU A 50 11.28 14.17 2.79
C GLU A 50 11.78 13.25 1.66
N ALA A 51 13.03 12.77 1.76
CA ALA A 51 13.58 11.88 0.75
C ALA A 51 12.91 10.50 0.79
N LYS A 52 12.54 10.02 1.98
CA LYS A 52 11.76 8.77 2.14
C LYS A 52 10.35 8.93 1.56
N VAL A 53 9.71 10.09 1.79
CA VAL A 53 8.40 10.43 1.18
C VAL A 53 8.50 10.42 -0.35
N ALA A 54 9.49 11.11 -0.92
CA ALA A 54 9.69 11.16 -2.36
C ALA A 54 9.93 9.76 -2.97
N GLN A 55 10.69 8.89 -2.28
CA GLN A 55 10.91 7.51 -2.73
C GLN A 55 9.63 6.69 -2.79
N VAL A 56 8.76 6.79 -1.78
CA VAL A 56 7.47 6.08 -1.77
C VAL A 56 6.57 6.59 -2.89
N ILE A 57 6.56 7.91 -3.16
CA ILE A 57 5.82 8.47 -4.30
C ILE A 57 6.33 7.88 -5.63
N GLN A 58 7.64 7.78 -5.83
CA GLN A 58 8.22 7.15 -7.02
C GLN A 58 7.84 5.66 -7.14
N GLN A 59 7.74 4.93 -6.03
CA GLN A 59 7.26 3.53 -6.04
C GLN A 59 5.79 3.43 -6.47
N LEU A 60 4.95 4.38 -6.04
CA LEU A 60 3.55 4.47 -6.47
C LEU A 60 3.45 4.78 -7.98
N GLU A 61 4.28 5.69 -8.49
CA GLU A 61 4.37 6.02 -9.92
C GLU A 61 4.82 4.82 -10.77
N ARG A 62 5.78 4.03 -10.25
CA ARG A 62 6.31 2.83 -10.91
C ARG A 62 5.41 1.60 -10.78
N GLY A 63 4.34 1.68 -9.98
CA GLY A 63 3.46 0.54 -9.67
C GLY A 63 4.08 -0.51 -8.75
N GLU A 64 5.20 -0.19 -8.09
CA GLU A 64 5.89 -1.00 -7.08
C GLU A 64 5.22 -0.88 -5.70
N ALA A 65 4.35 0.11 -5.52
CA ALA A 65 3.46 0.25 -4.37
C ALA A 65 2.04 0.61 -4.84
N ARG A 66 1.05 0.35 -3.99
CA ARG A 66 -0.37 0.70 -4.23
C ARG A 66 -1.02 1.27 -2.98
N ILE A 67 -1.90 2.23 -3.17
CA ILE A 67 -2.77 2.73 -2.11
C ILE A 67 -4.03 1.87 -2.09
N MET A 68 -4.38 1.34 -0.93
CA MET A 68 -5.60 0.57 -0.69
C MET A 68 -6.47 1.33 0.29
N PHE A 69 -7.74 1.51 -0.07
CA PHE A 69 -8.76 2.06 0.80
C PHE A 69 -9.69 0.94 1.27
N ASP A 70 -9.82 0.80 2.58
CA ASP A 70 -10.78 -0.10 3.20
C ASP A 70 -12.04 0.70 3.58
N PRO A 71 -13.17 0.50 2.88
CA PRO A 71 -14.41 1.21 3.18
C PRO A 71 -15.08 0.76 4.48
N GLU A 72 -14.81 -0.44 5.00
CA GLU A 72 -15.37 -0.89 6.29
C GLU A 72 -14.74 -0.13 7.45
N THR A 73 -13.41 0.00 7.42
CA THR A 73 -12.64 0.70 8.47
C THR A 73 -12.38 2.17 8.17
N GLN A 74 -12.76 2.62 6.97
CA GLN A 74 -12.41 3.94 6.41
C GLN A 74 -10.91 4.24 6.49
N SER A 75 -10.09 3.21 6.38
CA SER A 75 -8.64 3.32 6.51
C SER A 75 -7.94 3.32 5.16
N VAL A 76 -6.79 3.99 5.11
CA VAL A 76 -5.93 4.03 3.93
C VAL A 76 -4.59 3.41 4.30
N GLN A 77 -4.10 2.52 3.44
CA GLN A 77 -2.82 1.85 3.62
C GLN A 77 -2.05 1.82 2.30
N ILE A 78 -0.72 1.86 2.37
CA ILE A 78 0.15 1.60 1.22
C ILE A 78 0.66 0.17 1.34
N VAL A 79 0.58 -0.58 0.24
CA VAL A 79 1.12 -1.94 0.15
C VAL A 79 2.20 -1.99 -0.92
N ILE A 80 3.35 -2.58 -0.59
CA ILE A 80 4.42 -2.84 -1.56
C ILE A 80 4.00 -4.02 -2.42
N VAL A 81 3.95 -3.80 -3.72
CA VAL A 81 3.75 -4.86 -4.70
C VAL A 81 5.12 -5.44 -4.96
N GLN A 82 5.48 -6.54 -4.28
CA GLN A 82 6.75 -7.22 -4.56
C GLN A 82 6.84 -7.45 -6.07
N PRO A 83 7.86 -6.92 -6.77
CA PRO A 83 8.06 -7.21 -8.18
C PRO A 83 8.27 -8.71 -8.24
N GLY A 84 7.31 -9.40 -8.85
CA GLY A 84 7.15 -10.85 -8.73
C GLY A 84 8.48 -11.56 -8.71
N GLU A 85 8.67 -12.40 -7.70
CA GLU A 85 9.75 -13.36 -7.64
C GLU A 85 9.91 -13.95 -9.04
N ARG A 86 11.00 -13.57 -9.71
CA ARG A 86 11.39 -14.21 -10.96
C ARG A 86 11.47 -15.68 -10.59
N ARG A 87 10.47 -16.48 -10.98
CA ARG A 87 10.62 -17.93 -11.09
C ARG A 87 11.71 -18.13 -12.13
N GLY A 88 12.94 -18.04 -11.66
CA GLY A 88 14.12 -18.48 -12.37
C GLY A 88 13.96 -19.97 -12.61
N HIS A 89 14.31 -20.35 -13.83
CA HIS A 89 14.85 -21.65 -14.17
C HIS A 89 13.94 -22.87 -13.94
N ARG A 90 13.37 -23.34 -15.05
CA ARG A 90 13.69 -24.72 -15.44
C ARG A 90 14.17 -24.73 -16.88
N ALA A 91 15.49 -24.64 -17.02
CA ALA A 91 16.18 -25.19 -18.18
C ALA A 91 16.17 -26.71 -18.00
N THR A 92 15.55 -27.44 -18.92
CA THR A 92 16.01 -28.73 -19.46
C THR A 92 15.10 -29.16 -20.59
#